data_AF-A0A2R6C5J1-F1
#
_entry.id   AF-A0A2R6C5J1-F1
#
_cell.length_a   1.000
_cell.length_b   1.000
_cell.length_c   1.000
_cell.angle_alpha   90.00
_cell.angle_beta   90.00
_cell.angle_gamma   90.00
#
_symmetry.space_group_name_H-M   'P 1'
#
loop_
_entity.id
_entity.type
_entity.pdbx_description
1 polymer ?
#
loop_
_entity_poly.entity_id
_entity_poly.type
_entity_poly.pdbx_seq_one_letter_code
_entity_poly.pdbx_strand_id
1 'polypeptide(L)'
;MEVAREVFQLAAKLEVEEVTAYSKNYPLILEALGRGMRRWSQIKRYLEQRLGRTLNDSELHRYLTNLANRGFIDKENEEYTILNPILAKHFSED
;
A
#
# COMPACT_ATOMS: atom_id res chain seq x y z
N MET A 1 20.17 -16.95 12.23
CA MET A 1 18.86 -16.31 11.98
C MET A 1 18.93 -14.81 11.74
N GLU A 2 20.13 -14.19 11.81
CA GLU A 2 20.34 -12.76 11.52
C GLU A 2 20.33 -12.45 10.01
N VAL A 3 21.09 -13.23 9.22
CA VAL A 3 21.18 -13.06 7.75
C VAL A 3 19.81 -13.07 7.05
N ALA A 4 18.91 -13.98 7.43
CA ALA A 4 17.57 -14.04 6.82
C ALA A 4 16.74 -12.78 7.12
N ARG A 5 16.91 -12.17 8.29
CA ARG A 5 16.25 -10.92 8.67
C ARG A 5 16.83 -9.75 7.88
N GLU A 6 18.15 -9.67 7.74
CA GLU A 6 18.81 -8.63 6.96
C GLU A 6 18.41 -8.70 5.48
N VAL A 7 18.37 -9.91 4.89
CA VAL A 7 17.90 -10.11 3.52
C VAL A 7 16.46 -9.65 3.36
N PHE A 8 15.57 -10.00 4.30
CA PHE A 8 14.18 -9.54 4.27
C PHE A 8 14.09 -8.01 4.37
N GLN A 9 14.83 -7.38 5.28
CA GLN A 9 14.83 -5.93 5.46
C GLN A 9 15.34 -5.21 4.21
N LEU A 10 16.38 -5.72 3.56
CA LEU A 10 16.90 -5.17 2.31
C LEU A 10 15.87 -5.31 1.19
N ALA A 11 15.24 -6.47 1.05
CA ALA A 11 14.20 -6.69 0.05
C ALA A 11 12.99 -5.76 0.27
N ALA A 12 12.49 -5.66 1.51
CA ALA A 12 11.40 -4.76 1.86
C ALA A 12 11.74 -3.30 1.53
N LYS A 13 12.97 -2.87 1.86
CA LYS A 13 13.44 -1.53 1.51
C LYS A 13 13.40 -1.28 0.00
N LEU A 14 13.93 -2.19 -0.81
CA LEU A 14 13.94 -2.05 -2.27
C LEU A 14 12.52 -1.98 -2.85
N GLU A 15 11.61 -2.82 -2.37
CA GLU A 15 10.20 -2.85 -2.80
C GLU A 15 9.47 -1.54 -2.44
N VAL A 16 9.72 -1.00 -1.24
CA VAL A 16 9.16 0.29 -0.82
C VAL A 16 9.73 1.43 -1.65
N GLU A 17 11.03 1.42 -1.96
CA GLU A 17 11.68 2.39 -2.83
C GLU A 17 11.07 2.37 -4.24
N GLU A 18 10.84 1.18 -4.80
CA GLU A 18 10.19 1.01 -6.12
C GLU A 18 8.78 1.61 -6.13
N VAL A 19 7.93 1.24 -5.17
CA VAL A 19 6.56 1.78 -5.07
C VAL A 19 6.59 3.31 -4.91
N THR A 20 7.49 3.82 -4.05
CA THR A 20 7.61 5.25 -3.74
C THR A 20 8.06 6.05 -4.96
N ALA A 21 8.88 5.46 -5.84
CA ALA A 21 9.34 6.10 -7.07
C ALA A 21 8.19 6.47 -8.02
N TYR A 22 7.08 5.73 -7.99
CA TYR A 22 5.88 6.06 -8.78
C TYR A 22 5.00 7.13 -8.13
N SER A 23 4.87 7.12 -6.80
CA SER A 23 4.15 8.15 -6.05
C SER A 23 4.44 8.06 -4.56
N LYS A 24 4.68 9.21 -3.92
CA LYS A 24 4.83 9.32 -2.46
C LYS A 24 3.57 8.91 -1.68
N ASN A 25 2.40 8.86 -2.33
CA ASN A 25 1.15 8.49 -1.68
C ASN A 25 0.85 6.99 -1.72
N TYR A 26 1.56 6.23 -2.56
CA TYR A 26 1.32 4.79 -2.68
C TYR A 26 1.69 4.01 -1.41
N PRO A 27 2.82 4.29 -0.73
CA PRO A 27 3.10 3.68 0.57
C PRO A 27 1.99 3.88 1.60
N LEU A 28 1.28 5.02 1.60
CA LEU A 28 0.17 5.25 2.53
C LEU A 28 -1.04 4.35 2.24
N ILE A 29 -1.27 4.00 0.97
CA ILE A 29 -2.33 3.05 0.59
C ILE A 29 -1.94 1.64 1.03
N LEU A 30 -0.70 1.23 0.75
CA LEU A 30 -0.21 -0.08 1.17
C LEU A 30 -0.18 -0.20 2.70
N GLU A 31 0.19 0.86 3.42
CA GLU A 31 0.09 0.94 4.88
C GLU A 31 -1.37 0.74 5.34
N ALA A 32 -2.35 1.40 4.72
CA ALA A 32 -3.77 1.18 5.03
C ALA A 32 -4.19 -0.29 4.85
N LEU A 33 -3.80 -0.90 3.73
CA LEU A 33 -4.10 -2.30 3.42
C LEU A 33 -3.43 -3.26 4.41
N GLY A 34 -2.17 -3.01 4.76
CA GLY A 34 -1.41 -3.78 5.76
C GLY A 34 -2.05 -3.73 7.15
N ARG A 35 -2.66 -2.58 7.50
CA ARG A 35 -3.48 -2.39 8.71
C ARG A 35 -4.90 -2.98 8.60
N GLY A 36 -5.22 -3.70 7.53
CA GLY A 36 -6.50 -4.40 7.35
C GLY A 36 -7.64 -3.53 6.78
N MET A 37 -7.36 -2.33 6.28
CA MET A 37 -8.36 -1.43 5.70
C MET A 37 -8.62 -1.82 4.24
N ARG A 38 -9.45 -2.83 4.02
CA ARG A 38 -9.61 -3.42 2.68
C ARG A 38 -10.65 -2.74 1.80
N ARG A 39 -11.57 -1.94 2.37
CA ARG A 39 -12.64 -1.29 1.60
C ARG A 39 -12.30 0.15 1.26
N TRP A 40 -12.83 0.61 0.12
CA TRP A 40 -12.68 1.98 -0.38
C TRP A 40 -12.83 3.06 0.71
N SER A 41 -13.91 3.01 1.49
CA SER A 41 -14.22 4.02 2.51
C SER A 41 -13.22 4.03 3.67
N GLN A 42 -12.61 2.88 3.98
CA GLN A 42 -11.58 2.76 5.01
C GLN A 42 -10.26 3.34 4.51
N ILE A 43 -9.86 2.96 3.29
CA ILE A 43 -8.65 3.48 2.64
C ILE A 43 -8.73 4.99 2.49
N LYS A 44 -9.86 5.52 2.00
CA LYS A 44 -10.09 6.96 1.84
C LYS A 44 -9.89 7.72 3.14
N ARG A 45 -10.60 7.29 4.19
CA ARG A 45 -10.54 7.91 5.52
C ARG A 45 -9.11 7.91 6.08
N TYR A 46 -8.37 6.82 5.90
CA TYR A 46 -6.98 6.73 6.31
C TYR A 46 -6.09 7.74 5.59
N LEU A 47 -6.19 7.79 4.25
CA LEU A 47 -5.42 8.73 3.45
C LEU A 47 -5.72 10.19 3.82
N GLU A 48 -7.00 10.53 4.01
CA GLU A 48 -7.40 11.89 4.39
C GLU A 48 -6.82 12.29 5.74
N GLN A 49 -6.83 11.37 6.72
CA GLN A 49 -6.21 11.59 8.02
C GLN A 49 -4.69 11.80 7.91
N ARG A 50 -4.00 10.97 7.11
CA ARG A 50 -2.54 11.04 6.94
C ARG A 50 -2.08 12.23 6.12
N LEU A 51 -2.90 12.67 5.15
CA LEU A 51 -2.60 13.81 4.28
C LEU A 51 -3.06 15.16 4.86
N GLY A 52 -3.91 15.15 5.90
CA GLY A 52 -4.45 16.37 6.49
C GLY A 52 -5.40 17.14 5.56
N ARG A 53 -5.98 16.47 4.56
CA ARG A 53 -6.93 17.05 3.60
C ARG A 53 -7.94 16.03 3.13
N THR A 54 -9.08 16.50 2.63
CA THR A 54 -10.04 15.66 1.92
C THR A 54 -9.47 15.20 0.58
N LEU A 55 -9.80 13.97 0.20
CA LEU A 55 -9.49 13.39 -1.10
C LEU A 55 -10.77 13.30 -1.91
N ASN A 56 -10.75 13.72 -3.17
CA ASN A 56 -11.89 13.46 -4.03
C ASN A 56 -11.88 11.99 -4.51
N ASP A 57 -13.03 11.51 -4.99
CA ASP A 57 -13.16 10.10 -5.39
C ASP A 57 -12.31 9.76 -6.62
N SER A 58 -12.09 10.72 -7.53
CA SER A 58 -11.27 10.48 -8.73
C SER A 58 -9.78 10.36 -8.40
N GLU A 59 -9.29 11.08 -7.38
CA GLU A 59 -7.93 10.94 -6.86
C GLU A 59 -7.71 9.54 -6.28
N LEU A 60 -8.61 9.06 -5.42
CA LEU A 60 -8.50 7.73 -4.82
C LEU A 60 -8.63 6.64 -5.90
N HIS A 61 -9.57 6.82 -6.82
CA HIS A 61 -9.77 5.89 -7.94
C HIS A 61 -8.48 5.75 -8.74
N ARG A 62 -7.87 6.89 -9.11
CA ARG A 62 -6.62 6.92 -9.86
C ARG A 62 -5.49 6.23 -9.11
N TYR A 63 -5.35 6.45 -7.80
CA TYR A 63 -4.29 5.79 -7.03
C TYR A 63 -4.46 4.27 -6.99
N LEU A 64 -5.66 3.79 -6.69
CA LEU A 64 -5.95 2.34 -6.60
C LEU A 64 -5.83 1.67 -7.97
N THR A 65 -6.37 2.28 -9.03
CA THR A 65 -6.25 1.78 -10.40
C THR A 65 -4.79 1.72 -10.85
N ASN A 66 -3.99 2.74 -10.55
CA ASN A 66 -2.57 2.74 -10.92
C ASN A 66 -1.77 1.69 -10.14
N LEU A 67 -2.06 1.47 -8.86
CA LEU A 67 -1.43 0.41 -8.07
C LEU A 67 -1.82 -0.97 -8.60
N ALA A 68 -3.08 -1.17 -8.97
CA ALA A 68 -3.57 -2.43 -9.52
C ALA A 68 -2.95 -2.73 -10.90
N ASN A 69 -2.92 -1.75 -11.80
CA ASN A 69 -2.30 -1.87 -13.12
C ASN A 69 -0.80 -2.19 -13.07
N ARG A 70 -0.14 -1.87 -11.95
CA ARG A 70 1.27 -2.17 -11.70
C ARG A 70 1.50 -3.49 -10.98
N GLY A 71 0.43 -4.20 -10.60
CA GLY A 71 0.52 -5.46 -9.88
C GLY A 71 0.90 -5.33 -8.40
N PHE A 72 0.79 -4.14 -7.80
CA PHE A 72 1.05 -3.97 -6.37
C PHE A 72 -0.14 -4.41 -5.51
N ILE A 73 -1.35 -4.19 -6.01
CA ILE A 73 -2.59 -4.57 -5.33
C ILE A 73 -3.53 -5.28 -6.31
N ASP A 74 -4.51 -5.96 -5.74
CA ASP A 74 -5.67 -6.46 -6.48
C ASP A 74 -6.96 -5.94 -5.85
N LYS A 75 -8.07 -6.07 -6.59
CA LYS A 75 -9.42 -5.78 -6.12
C LYS A 75 -10.34 -6.97 -6.41
N GLU A 76 -10.79 -7.64 -5.35
CA GLU A 76 -11.78 -8.70 -5.42
C GLU A 76 -12.93 -8.41 -4.44
N ASN A 77 -14.19 -8.60 -4.85
CA ASN A 77 -15.36 -8.43 -3.98
C ASN A 77 -15.40 -7.10 -3.20
N GLU A 78 -15.03 -5.99 -3.86
CA GLU A 78 -14.93 -4.64 -3.27
C GLU A 78 -13.83 -4.45 -2.22
N GLU A 79 -12.97 -5.45 -2.05
CA GLU A 79 -11.83 -5.44 -1.15
C GLU A 79 -10.52 -5.36 -1.92
N TYR A 80 -9.57 -4.62 -1.37
CA TYR A 80 -8.24 -4.43 -1.92
C TYR A 80 -7.20 -5.21 -1.12
N THR A 81 -6.22 -5.79 -1.80
CA THR A 81 -5.20 -6.65 -1.20
C THR A 81 -3.83 -6.38 -1.79
N ILE A 82 -2.78 -6.41 -0.98
CA ILE A 82 -1.40 -6.31 -1.46
C ILE A 82 -1.00 -7.64 -2.09
N LEU A 83 -0.49 -7.61 -3.33
CA LEU A 83 -0.08 -8.82 -4.07
C LEU A 83 1.34 -9.28 -3.71
N ASN A 84 2.28 -8.35 -3.50
CA ASN A 84 3.64 -8.70 -3.13
C ASN A 84 3.71 -9.11 -1.65
N PRO A 85 4.13 -10.36 -1.31
CA PRO A 85 4.19 -10.82 0.07
C PRO A 85 5.22 -10.09 0.93
N ILE A 86 6.29 -9.54 0.34
CA ILE A 86 7.29 -8.74 1.05
C ILE A 86 6.65 -7.43 1.51
N LEU A 87 5.97 -6.72 0.61
CA LEU A 87 5.23 -5.50 0.93
C LEU A 87 4.10 -5.78 1.93
N ALA A 88 3.34 -6.86 1.71
CA ALA A 88 2.24 -7.25 2.60
C ALA A 88 2.73 -7.48 4.02
N LYS A 89 3.84 -8.23 4.17
CA LYS A 89 4.45 -8.48 5.47
C LYS A 89 5.00 -7.19 6.09
N HIS A 90 5.76 -6.41 5.32
CA HIS A 90 6.34 -5.14 5.79
C HIS A 90 5.28 -4.20 6.37
N PHE A 91 4.19 -3.95 5.64
CA PHE A 91 3.12 -3.04 6.09
C PHE A 91 2.16 -3.64 7.13
N SER A 92 2.25 -4.94 7.41
CA SER A 92 1.45 -5.58 8.47
C SER A 92 2.12 -5.57 9.85
N GLU A 93 3.43 -5.33 9.90
CA GLU A 93 4.23 -5.35 11.12
C GLU A 93 4.46 -3.93 11.72
N ASP A 94 3.94 -2.88 11.06
CA ASP A 94 3.99 -1.44 11.45
C ASP A 94 2.63 -0.89 11.96
#